data_AF-A0A947VY00-F1
#
_entry.id   AF-A0A947VY00-F1
#
_cell.length_a   1.000
_cell.length_b   1.000
_cell.length_c   1.000
_cell.angle_alpha   90.00
_cell.angle_beta   90.00
_cell.angle_gamma   90.00
#
_symmetry.space_group_name_H-M   'P 1'
#
loop_
_entity.id
_entity.type
_entity.pdbx_description
1 polymer ?
#
loop_
_entity_poly.entity_id
_entity_poly.type
_entity_poly.pdbx_seq_one_letter_code
_entity_poly.pdbx_strand_id
1 'polypeptide(L)' 'MFNPFEFQFITTFLGIEGNMAKLNIQKGSQIEEAMLPLSLLPKSIKPGNEFILKIQAPETAKTGEYESLRKLLQELIT' A
#
# COMPACT_ATOMS: atom_id res chain seq x y z
N MET A 1 -3.07 3.33 20.59
CA MET A 1 -3.60 2.16 19.85
C MET A 1 -2.76 1.99 18.60
N PHE A 2 -2.10 0.84 18.44
CA PHE A 2 -1.28 0.50 17.27
C PHE A 2 -2.18 -0.29 16.31
N ASN A 3 -2.31 0.16 15.06
CA ASN A 3 -3.12 -0.51 14.05
C ASN A 3 -2.18 -1.31 13.12
N PRO A 4 -1.99 -2.62 13.35
CA PRO A 4 -0.94 -3.40 12.69
C PRO A 4 -1.19 -3.63 11.18
N PHE A 5 -2.30 -3.13 10.65
CA PHE A 5 -2.72 -3.29 9.25
C PHE A 5 -2.65 -2.00 8.44
N GLU A 6 -2.08 -0.92 8.99
CA GLU A 6 -1.79 0.29 8.22
C GLU A 6 -0.44 0.17 7.53
N PHE A 7 -0.48 -0.20 6.25
CA PHE A 7 0.71 -0.17 5.42
C PHE A 7 0.89 1.26 4.89
N GLN A 8 1.91 1.95 5.41
CA GLN A 8 2.30 3.30 4.98
C GLN A 8 3.64 3.21 4.26
N PHE A 9 3.70 3.70 3.02
CA PHE A 9 4.90 3.68 2.22
C PHE A 9 5.28 5.08 1.77
N ILE A 10 6.56 5.44 1.93
CA ILE A 10 7.10 6.67 1.34
C ILE A 10 7.18 6.43 -0.16
N THR A 11 6.55 7.30 -0.93
CA THR A 11 6.42 7.14 -2.37
C THR A 11 6.89 8.40 -3.07
N THR A 12 7.78 8.25 -4.05
CA THR A 12 8.27 9.36 -4.89
C THR A 12 7.67 9.22 -6.27
N PHE A 13 7.03 10.29 -6.78
CA PHE A 13 6.51 10.30 -8.14
C PHE A 13 7.61 10.59 -9.15
N LEU A 14 7.81 9.69 -10.11
CA LEU A 14 8.89 9.80 -11.11
C LEU A 14 8.42 10.43 -12.41
N GLY A 15 7.16 10.20 -12.81
CA GLY A 15 6.64 10.71 -14.07
C GLY A 15 5.46 9.91 -14.58
N ILE A 16 5.04 10.24 -15.80
CA ILE A 16 3.86 9.66 -16.45
C ILE A 16 4.30 8.85 -17.66
N GLU A 17 3.77 7.63 -17.76
CA GLU A 17 3.90 6.77 -18.92
C GLU A 17 2.49 6.37 -19.41
N GLY A 18 2.03 7.06 -20.46
CA GLY A 18 0.65 6.91 -20.95
C GLY A 18 -0.39 7.38 -19.92
N ASN A 19 -1.26 6.46 -19.48
CA ASN A 19 -2.28 6.73 -18.44
C ASN A 19 -1.85 6.24 -17.04
N MET A 20 -0.58 5.83 -16.90
CA MET A 20 0.00 5.32 -15.66
C MET A 20 1.03 6.32 -15.14
N ALA A 21 1.10 6.41 -13.82
CA ALA A 21 2.12 7.12 -13.08
C ALA A 21 3.17 6.15 -12.58
N LYS A 22 4.43 6.47 -12.86
CA LYS A 22 5.60 5.74 -12.40
C LYS A 22 6.02 6.28 -11.04
N LEU A 23 6.19 5.37 -10.08
CA LEU A 23 6.44 5.67 -8.67
C LEU A 23 7.59 4.83 -8.15
N ASN A 24 8.39 5.40 -7.26
CA ASN A 24 9.26 4.62 -6.38
C ASN A 24 8.60 4.49 -5.01
N ILE A 25 8.40 3.26 -4.57
CA ILE A 25 7.85 2.93 -3.26
C ILE A 25 9.00 2.45 -2.38
N GLN A 26 9.28 3.18 -1.31
CA GLN A 26 10.27 2.79 -0.31
C GLN A 26 9.64 1.87 0.74
N LYS A 27 10.17 0.66 0.82
CA LYS A 27 9.81 -0.38 1.80
C LYS A 27 11.01 -0.64 2.70
N GLY A 28 11.14 0.15 3.76
CA GLY A 28 12.32 0.11 4.63
C GLY A 28 13.58 0.52 3.87
N SER A 29 14.54 -0.40 3.73
CA SER A 29 15.79 -0.19 2.99
C SER A 29 15.69 -0.50 1.49
N GLN A 30 14.56 -1.03 1.02
CA GLN A 30 14.36 -1.39 -0.39
C GLN A 30 13.53 -0.32 -1.10
N ILE A 31 13.87 -0.07 -2.36
CA ILE A 31 13.11 0.81 -3.26
C ILE A 31 12.59 -0.07 -4.39
N GLU A 32 11.27 -0.09 -4.56
CA GLU A 32 10.59 -0.78 -5.63
C GLU A 32 9.95 0.22 -6.59
N GLU A 33 10.00 -0.06 -7.89
CA GLU A 33 9.27 0.69 -8.88
C GLU A 33 7.83 0.15 -9.00
N ALA A 34 6.85 1.04 -9.01
CA ALA A 34 5.44 0.69 -9.17
C ALA A 34 4.76 1.62 -10.17
N MET A 35 3.75 1.08 -10.86
CA MET A 35 2.87 1.84 -11.75
C MET A 35 1.47 1.94 -11.15
N LEU A 36 0.95 3.15 -10.99
CA LEU A 36 -0.42 3.40 -10.54
C LEU A 36 -1.19 4.21 -11.59
N PRO A 37 -2.49 3.98 -11.78
CA PRO A 37 -3.32 4.84 -12.63
C PRO A 37 -3.29 6.30 -12.17
N LEU A 38 -3.20 7.24 -13.11
CA LEU A 38 -3.20 8.68 -12.81
C LEU A 38 -4.44 9.14 -12.05
N SER A 39 -5.58 8.46 -12.25
CA SER A 39 -6.84 8.74 -11.58
C SER A 39 -6.78 8.57 -10.06
N LEU A 40 -5.85 7.74 -9.57
CA LEU A 40 -5.66 7.49 -8.14
C LEU A 40 -4.71 8.49 -7.48
N LEU A 41 -4.03 9.33 -8.27
CA LEU A 41 -3.11 10.33 -7.77
C LEU A 41 -3.78 11.70 -7.62
N PRO A 42 -3.34 12.50 -6.62
CA PRO A 42 -3.80 13.88 -6.50
C PRO A 42 -3.35 14.70 -7.71
N LYS A 43 -4.25 15.52 -8.26
CA LYS A 43 -4.03 16.32 -9.49
C LYS A 43 -2.86 17.29 -9.42
N SER A 44 -2.38 17.62 -8.22
CA SER A 44 -1.29 18.56 -7.98
C SER A 44 0.10 17.90 -7.92
N ILE A 45 0.21 16.59 -8.17
CA ILE A 45 1.47 15.87 -8.04
C ILE A 45 2.43 16.17 -9.19
N LYS A 46 3.69 16.44 -8.85
CA LYS A 46 4.77 16.76 -9.81
C LYS A 46 5.92 15.76 -9.67
N PRO A 47 6.64 15.43 -10.75
CA PRO A 47 7.81 14.56 -10.67
C PRO A 47 8.79 15.07 -9.61
N GLY A 48 9.31 14.16 -8.78
CA GLY A 48 10.13 14.46 -7.61
C GLY A 48 9.34 14.68 -6.32
N ASN A 49 8.01 14.80 -6.37
CA ASN A 49 7.21 14.92 -5.15
C ASN A 49 7.21 13.61 -4.36
N GLU A 50 7.43 13.72 -3.06
CA GLU A 50 7.28 12.65 -2.09
C GLU A 50 5.92 12.73 -1.39
N PHE A 51 5.27 11.59 -1.22
CA PHE A 51 4.01 11.47 -0.51
C PHE A 51 3.90 10.12 0.18
N ILE A 52 3.01 10.01 1.16
CA ILE A 52 2.78 8.75 1.88
C ILE A 52 1.60 8.04 1.21
N LEU A 53 1.86 6.88 0.62
CA LEU A 53 0.83 5.96 0.15
C LEU A 53 0.33 5.14 1.34
N LYS A 54 -0.92 5.36 1.72
CA LYS A 54 -1.58 4.59 2.79
C LYS A 54 -2.49 3.55 2.16
N ILE A 55 -2.17 2.28 2.35
CA ILE A 55 -3.04 1.17 1.96
C ILE A 55 -3.85 0.78 3.19
N GLN A 56 -5.15 1.04 3.14
CA GLN A 56 -6.08 0.60 4.17
C GLN A 56 -6.79 -0.66 3.68
N ALA A 57 -6.73 -1.74 4.45
CA ALA A 57 -7.63 -2.86 4.25
C ALA A 57 -9.07 -2.38 4.50
N PRO A 58 -10.04 -2.73 3.63
CA PRO A 58 -11.44 -2.36 3.85
C PRO A 58 -11.90 -2.90 5.21
N GLU A 59 -12.71 -2.12 5.93
CA GLU A 59 -13.14 -2.48 7.29
C GLU A 59 -13.84 -3.84 7.37
N THR A 60 -14.48 -4.26 6.27
CA THR A 60 -15.11 -5.57 6.10
C THR A 60 -14.14 -6.74 5.91
N ALA A 61 -12.89 -6.49 5.50
CA ALA A 61 -11.86 -7.53 5.40
C ALA A 61 -11.23 -7.86 6.77
N LYS A 62 -11.21 -6.90 7.71
CA LYS A 62 -10.60 -7.09 9.03
C LYS A 62 -11.25 -8.20 9.85
N THR A 63 -12.55 -8.44 9.71
CA THR A 63 -13.26 -9.49 10.44
C THR A 63 -13.03 -10.86 9.82
N GLY A 64 -13.13 -10.97 8.49
CA GLY A 64 -12.97 -12.24 7.78
C GLY A 64 -11.54 -12.75 7.72
N GLU A 65 -10.55 -11.87 7.58
CA GLU A 65 -9.13 -12.25 7.57
C GLU A 65 -8.66 -12.66 8.98
N TYR A 66 -9.13 -11.98 10.02
CA TYR A 66 -8.81 -12.36 11.41
C TYR A 66 -9.41 -13.72 11.80
N GLU A 67 -10.65 -14.01 11.41
CA GLU A 67 -11.26 -15.33 11.61
C GLU A 67 -10.52 -16.41 10.82
N SER A 68 -10.13 -16.13 9.58
CA SER A 68 -9.38 -17.06 8.74
C SER A 68 -7.99 -17.35 9.33
N LEU A 69 -7.29 -16.32 9.81
CA LEU A 69 -5.98 -16.46 10.46
C LEU A 69 -6.07 -17.24 11.78
N ARG A 70 -7.11 -16.97 12.59
CA ARG A 70 -7.37 -17.70 13.83
C ARG A 70 -7.63 -19.18 13.57
N LYS A 71 -8.39 -19.51 12.53
CA LYS A 71 -8.72 -20.89 12.16
C LYS A 71 -7.47 -21.65 11.70
N LEU A 72 -6.64 -21.04 10.86
CA LEU A 72 -5.34 -21.60 10.44
C LEU A 72 -4.39 -21.84 11.64
N LEU A 73 -4.32 -20.89 12.57
CA LEU A 73 -3.50 -21.03 13.78
C LEU A 73 -4.00 -22.16 14.69
N GLN A 74 -5.31 -22.40 14.78
CA GLN A 74 -5.86 -23.53 15.55
C GLN A 74 -5.57 -24.88 14.89
N GLU A 75 -5.61 -24.96 13.56
CA GLU A 75 -5.28 -26.17 12.80
C GLU A 75 -3.81 -26.57 12.93
N LEU A 76 -2.90 -25.61 13.19
CA LEU A 76 -1.46 -25.88 13.37
C LEU A 76 -1.06 -26.33 14.77
N ILE A 77 -1.93 -26.17 15.78
CA ILE A 77 -1.67 -26.50 17.19
C ILE A 77 -2.34 -27.84 17.59
N THR A 78 -3.04 -28.49 16.65
CA THR A 78 -3.64 -29.83 16.81
C THR A 78 -2.83 -30.86 16.04
#